data_AF-A0A813G2R2-F1
#
_entry.id   AF-A0A813G2R2-F1
#
_cell.length_a   1.000
_cell.length_b   1.000
_cell.length_c   1.000
_cell.angle_alpha   90.00
_cell.angle_beta   90.00
_cell.angle_gamma   90.00
#
_symmetry.space_group_name_H-M   'P 1'
#
loop_
_entity.id
_entity.type
_entity.pdbx_description
1 polymer ?
#
loop_
_entity_poly.entity_id
_entity_poly.type
_entity_poly.pdbx_seq_one_letter_code
_entity_poly.pdbx_strand_id
1 'polypeptide(L)'
;MAVTTDQGDAFLLAEDEPRRAPRSCCGCCSRLSAGLVHDWVNIGVLSLVFVLASIGILSGEDSVWHTVAIAVMCAYLAGDVVWIAVNPSMVKTPKAILAHHAVTLIVIMDTIESASHRANASHALIVEINTVLLTLRRILGRPLWCEIGFYLTWVGIRLVWFPALGAALLASTWGRQDELAALLAPRLPALLFKMPDPPVRSYASISFAVVVVLQFYWTIVIWQTVKGEKSKPLESKSS
;
A
#
# COMPACT_ATOMS: atom_id res chain seq x y z
N MET A 1 -35.39 13.05 11.04
CA MET A 1 -34.12 12.53 11.60
C MET A 1 -32.99 12.93 10.68
N ALA A 2 -32.30 14.02 10.99
CA ALA A 2 -31.07 14.39 10.29
C ALA A 2 -29.94 13.52 10.84
N VAL A 3 -29.48 12.56 10.03
CA VAL A 3 -28.24 11.83 10.31
C VAL A 3 -27.11 12.79 10.01
N THR A 4 -26.53 13.38 11.05
CA THR A 4 -25.36 14.26 10.95
C THR A 4 -24.17 13.42 10.53
N THR A 5 -23.75 13.54 9.27
CA THR A 5 -22.54 12.95 8.69
C THR A 5 -21.26 13.70 9.11
N ASP A 6 -21.15 14.08 10.37
CA ASP A 6 -20.08 14.97 10.89
C ASP A 6 -18.81 14.21 11.32
N GLN A 7 -18.71 12.91 11.00
CA GLN A 7 -17.53 12.07 11.30
C GLN A 7 -16.61 11.84 10.08
N GLY A 8 -16.91 12.44 8.92
CA GLY A 8 -16.11 12.27 7.70
C GLY A 8 -14.84 13.13 7.64
N ASP A 9 -14.86 14.32 8.26
CA ASP A 9 -13.86 15.37 7.94
C ASP A 9 -12.74 15.51 8.98
N ALA A 10 -12.87 14.88 10.15
CA ALA A 10 -11.77 14.75 11.12
C ALA A 10 -10.73 13.68 10.73
N PHE A 11 -10.96 12.98 9.61
CA PHE A 11 -10.27 11.76 9.19
C PHE A 11 -8.81 11.96 8.76
N LEU A 12 -8.40 13.18 8.38
CA LEU A 12 -7.07 13.44 7.81
C LEU A 12 -6.33 14.65 8.35
N LEU A 13 -6.98 15.49 9.17
CA LEU A 13 -6.35 16.68 9.76
C LEU A 13 -5.38 16.35 10.91
N ALA A 14 -5.16 15.07 11.21
CA ALA A 14 -4.22 14.58 12.22
C ALA A 14 -2.91 14.04 11.63
N GLU A 15 -2.53 14.49 10.43
CA GLU A 15 -1.23 14.18 9.80
C GLU A 15 -0.12 15.17 10.23
N ASP A 16 -0.47 16.36 10.73
CA ASP A 16 0.46 17.49 10.71
C ASP A 16 0.94 18.02 12.06
N GLU A 17 0.46 17.46 13.18
CA GLU A 17 1.26 17.59 14.40
C GLU A 17 2.33 16.49 14.40
N PRO A 18 3.63 16.82 14.24
CA PRO A 18 4.66 15.92 14.72
C PRO A 18 4.25 15.58 16.15
N ARG A 19 4.17 14.29 16.51
CA ARG A 19 3.97 13.87 17.91
C ARG A 19 5.13 14.46 18.69
N ARG A 20 4.98 15.72 19.12
CA ARG A 20 5.97 16.41 19.94
C ARG A 20 6.06 15.54 21.15
N ALA A 21 7.24 14.95 21.35
CA ALA A 21 7.50 14.12 22.50
C ALA A 21 6.92 14.84 23.72
N PRO A 22 6.01 14.22 24.48
CA PRO A 22 5.44 14.87 25.65
C PRO A 22 6.61 15.37 26.49
N ARG A 23 6.62 16.67 26.79
CA ARG A 23 7.59 17.30 27.69
C ARG A 23 7.29 16.80 29.11
N SER A 24 7.55 15.53 29.40
CA SER A 24 7.50 14.98 30.75
C SER A 24 8.93 14.75 31.22
N CYS A 25 9.50 15.83 31.77
CA CYS A 25 10.53 15.76 32.79
C CYS A 25 9.97 14.98 33.97
N CYS A 26 10.15 13.66 33.99
CA CYS A 26 10.30 12.79 35.15
C CYS A 26 10.31 11.36 34.64
N GLY A 27 11.47 10.72 34.73
CA GLY A 27 11.70 9.38 34.19
C GLY A 27 10.83 8.33 34.87
N CYS A 28 10.27 7.43 34.07
CA CYS A 28 10.35 5.97 34.27
C CYS A 28 9.65 5.29 33.08
N CYS A 29 10.41 4.68 32.18
CA CYS A 29 9.95 3.78 31.12
C CYS A 29 8.85 4.33 30.18
N SER A 30 9.27 4.95 29.07
CA SER A 30 8.38 5.17 27.92
C SER A 30 7.91 3.81 27.38
N ARG A 31 6.74 3.33 27.83
CA ARG A 31 6.10 2.17 27.22
C ARG A 31 5.93 2.49 25.73
N LEU A 32 6.57 1.70 24.86
CA LEU A 32 6.34 1.76 23.43
C LEU A 32 4.83 1.64 23.20
N SER A 33 4.22 2.67 22.59
CA SER A 33 2.79 2.60 22.25
C SER A 33 2.55 1.42 21.30
N ALA A 34 1.40 0.73 21.42
CA ALA A 34 1.08 -0.39 20.54
C ALA A 34 1.21 -0.03 19.04
N GLY A 35 0.81 1.19 18.65
CA GLY A 35 0.98 1.69 17.29
C GLY A 35 2.44 1.84 16.85
N LEU A 36 3.35 2.20 17.76
CA LEU A 36 4.78 2.28 17.44
C LEU A 36 5.40 0.89 17.25
N VAL A 37 4.99 -0.09 18.07
CA VAL A 37 5.41 -1.49 17.89
C VAL A 37 4.91 -2.02 16.55
N HIS A 38 3.63 -1.78 16.23
CA HIS A 38 3.01 -2.14 14.95
C HIS A 38 3.75 -1.51 13.76
N ASP A 39 4.02 -0.20 13.81
CA ASP A 39 4.74 0.50 12.75
C ASP A 39 6.16 -0.07 12.53
N TRP A 40 6.88 -0.46 13.58
CA TRP A 40 8.20 -1.10 13.45
C TRP A 40 8.13 -2.52 12.89
N VAL A 41 7.14 -3.32 13.30
CA VAL A 41 6.90 -4.64 12.71
C VAL A 41 6.59 -4.51 11.23
N ASN A 42 5.76 -3.55 10.84
CA ASN A 42 5.43 -3.27 9.45
C ASN A 42 6.69 -2.91 8.65
N ILE A 43 7.54 -2.03 9.15
CA ILE A 43 8.81 -1.69 8.49
C ILE A 43 9.64 -2.95 8.27
N GLY A 44 9.84 -3.78 9.29
CA GLY A 44 10.66 -4.99 9.20
C GLY A 44 10.09 -6.00 8.19
N VAL A 45 8.83 -6.37 8.35
CA VAL A 45 8.18 -7.41 7.54
C VAL A 45 7.98 -6.96 6.09
N LEU A 46 7.50 -5.73 5.86
CA LEU A 46 7.29 -5.23 4.50
C LEU A 46 8.61 -5.00 3.76
N SER A 47 9.69 -4.62 4.46
CA SER A 47 11.04 -4.58 3.86
C SER A 47 11.50 -5.96 3.44
N LEU A 48 11.25 -6.99 4.26
CA LEU A 48 11.56 -8.38 3.91
C LEU A 48 10.76 -8.84 2.69
N VAL A 49 9.45 -8.57 2.65
CA VAL A 49 8.58 -8.88 1.50
C VAL A 49 9.10 -8.22 0.23
N PHE A 50 9.43 -6.92 0.28
CA PHE A 50 10.01 -6.19 -0.85
C PHE A 50 11.32 -6.83 -1.35
N VAL A 51 12.23 -7.19 -0.43
CA VAL A 51 13.50 -7.84 -0.79
C VAL A 51 13.26 -9.20 -1.43
N LEU A 52 12.42 -10.05 -0.83
CA LEU A 52 12.10 -11.38 -1.37
C LEU A 52 11.44 -11.30 -2.74
N ALA A 53 10.49 -10.37 -2.94
CA ALA A 53 9.84 -10.14 -4.22
C ALA A 53 10.86 -9.67 -5.28
N SER A 54 11.76 -8.76 -4.91
CA SER A 54 12.84 -8.29 -5.79
C SER A 54 13.79 -9.41 -6.19
N ILE A 55 14.21 -10.25 -5.24
CA ILE A 55 15.04 -11.44 -5.51
C ILE A 55 14.31 -12.40 -6.44
N GLY A 56 13.01 -12.63 -6.23
CA GLY A 56 12.15 -13.42 -7.12
C GLY A 56 12.22 -12.92 -8.55
N ILE A 57 11.89 -11.64 -8.75
CA ILE A 57 11.90 -11.01 -10.08
C ILE A 57 13.28 -11.12 -10.75
N LEU A 58 14.36 -10.85 -10.00
CA LEU A 58 15.73 -10.93 -10.53
C LEU A 58 16.19 -12.36 -10.83
N SER A 59 15.60 -13.36 -10.19
CA SER A 59 15.92 -14.78 -10.39
C SER A 59 15.14 -15.43 -11.53
N GLY A 60 14.19 -14.71 -12.13
CA GLY A 60 13.31 -15.20 -13.20
C GLY A 60 11.99 -15.78 -12.70
N GLU A 61 11.09 -16.04 -13.63
CA GLU A 61 9.67 -16.34 -13.37
C GLU A 61 9.41 -17.63 -12.57
N ASP A 62 10.26 -18.64 -12.77
CA ASP A 62 10.17 -19.94 -12.08
C ASP A 62 10.84 -19.91 -10.69
N SER A 63 11.23 -18.73 -10.21
CA SER A 63 11.93 -18.58 -8.95
C SER A 63 11.08 -18.99 -7.75
N VAL A 64 11.65 -19.85 -6.89
CA VAL A 64 11.06 -20.24 -5.60
C VAL A 64 10.81 -19.03 -4.69
N TRP A 65 11.60 -17.96 -4.86
CA TRP A 65 11.48 -16.75 -4.05
C TRP A 65 10.14 -16.03 -4.22
N HIS A 66 9.47 -16.19 -5.36
CA HIS A 66 8.09 -15.72 -5.53
C HIS A 66 7.14 -16.40 -4.54
N THR A 67 7.28 -17.71 -4.39
CA THR A 67 6.46 -18.50 -3.45
C THR A 67 6.75 -18.10 -2.00
N VAL A 68 8.03 -17.90 -1.66
CA VAL A 68 8.45 -17.46 -0.32
C VAL A 68 7.89 -16.06 -0.01
N ALA A 69 8.02 -15.09 -0.93
CA ALA A 69 7.50 -13.74 -0.75
C ALA A 69 5.99 -13.73 -0.49
N ILE A 70 5.23 -14.50 -1.29
CA ILE A 70 3.78 -14.63 -1.15
C ILE A 70 3.40 -15.28 0.18
N ALA A 71 4.08 -16.35 0.59
CA ALA A 71 3.82 -17.02 1.86
C ALA A 71 4.05 -16.09 3.06
N VAL A 72 5.15 -15.32 3.04
CA VAL A 72 5.44 -14.30 4.07
C VAL A 72 4.37 -13.22 4.08
N MET A 73 3.95 -12.72 2.91
CA MET A 73 2.90 -11.70 2.82
C MET A 73 1.54 -12.22 3.32
N CYS A 74 1.15 -13.44 2.96
CA CYS A 74 -0.08 -14.07 3.48
C CYS A 74 -0.08 -14.16 5.00
N ALA A 75 1.01 -14.69 5.57
CA ALA A 75 1.14 -14.85 7.02
C ALA A 75 1.09 -13.48 7.72
N TYR A 76 1.78 -12.49 7.16
CA TYR A 76 1.75 -11.12 7.66
C TYR A 76 0.34 -10.50 7.61
N LEU A 77 -0.34 -10.53 6.46
CA LEU A 77 -1.68 -9.96 6.31
C LEU A 77 -2.69 -10.63 7.26
N ALA A 78 -2.65 -11.95 7.38
CA ALA A 78 -3.53 -12.69 8.30
C ALA A 78 -3.25 -12.29 9.76
N GLY A 79 -1.97 -12.22 10.15
CA GLY A 79 -1.56 -11.76 11.48
C GLY A 79 -1.99 -10.32 11.75
N ASP A 80 -1.80 -9.41 10.79
CA ASP A 80 -2.12 -8.00 10.96
C ASP A 80 -3.62 -7.73 11.03
N VAL A 81 -4.42 -8.51 10.28
CA VAL A 81 -5.89 -8.50 10.41
C VAL A 81 -6.31 -8.84 11.83
N VAL A 82 -5.78 -9.92 12.40
CA VAL A 82 -6.08 -10.31 13.79
C VAL A 82 -5.59 -9.24 14.77
N TRP A 83 -4.40 -8.71 14.56
CA TRP A 83 -3.81 -7.71 15.46
C TRP A 83 -4.64 -6.42 15.49
N ILE A 84 -5.00 -5.88 14.32
CA ILE A 84 -5.83 -4.68 14.19
C ILE A 84 -7.25 -4.93 14.71
N ALA A 85 -7.82 -6.12 14.49
CA ALA A 85 -9.15 -6.46 15.00
C ALA A 85 -9.17 -6.49 16.54
N VAL A 86 -8.12 -7.00 17.19
CA VAL A 86 -8.00 -7.05 18.64
C VAL A 86 -7.74 -5.67 19.25
N ASN A 87 -6.95 -4.83 18.57
CA ASN A 87 -6.65 -3.47 19.06
C ASN A 87 -6.71 -2.42 17.93
N PRO A 88 -7.92 -1.99 17.54
CA PRO A 88 -8.12 -1.09 16.41
C PRO A 88 -7.56 0.32 16.63
N SER A 89 -7.26 0.68 17.89
CA SER A 89 -6.72 2.00 18.24
C SER A 89 -5.25 2.21 17.83
N MET A 90 -4.53 1.13 17.47
CA MET A 90 -3.12 1.23 17.08
C MET A 90 -2.92 1.85 15.69
N VAL A 91 -3.95 1.80 14.84
CA VAL A 91 -3.97 2.39 13.50
C VAL A 91 -5.05 3.46 13.41
N LYS A 92 -4.84 4.47 12.56
CA LYS A 92 -5.81 5.58 12.39
C LYS A 92 -7.13 5.11 11.76
N THR A 93 -7.06 4.17 10.81
CA THR A 93 -8.18 3.81 9.93
C THR A 93 -8.39 2.29 9.86
N PRO A 94 -8.71 1.63 10.99
CA PRO A 94 -8.73 0.18 11.10
C PRO A 94 -9.65 -0.47 10.06
N LYS A 95 -10.84 0.07 9.84
CA LYS A 95 -11.81 -0.47 8.87
C LYS A 95 -11.27 -0.47 7.43
N ALA A 96 -10.62 0.61 7.02
CA ALA A 96 -10.07 0.73 5.66
C ALA A 96 -8.88 -0.23 5.46
N ILE A 97 -8.02 -0.37 6.49
CA ILE A 97 -6.88 -1.28 6.45
C ILE A 97 -7.36 -2.74 6.41
N LEU A 98 -8.35 -3.10 7.25
CA LEU A 98 -8.95 -4.44 7.25
C LEU A 98 -9.61 -4.77 5.90
N ALA A 99 -10.35 -3.83 5.30
CA ALA A 99 -10.94 -4.02 3.98
C ALA A 99 -9.86 -4.21 2.91
N HIS A 100 -8.79 -3.41 2.95
CA HIS A 100 -7.65 -3.58 2.05
C HIS A 100 -7.00 -4.97 2.21
N HIS A 101 -6.73 -5.42 3.43
CA HIS A 101 -6.15 -6.74 3.67
C HIS A 101 -7.05 -7.87 3.18
N ALA A 102 -8.36 -7.77 3.39
CA ALA A 102 -9.31 -8.75 2.89
C ALA A 102 -9.27 -8.84 1.36
N VAL A 103 -9.31 -7.71 0.65
CA VAL A 103 -9.23 -7.68 -0.82
C VAL A 103 -7.87 -8.19 -1.31
N THR A 104 -6.76 -7.79 -0.67
CA THR A 104 -5.42 -8.27 -1.03
C THR A 104 -5.27 -9.78 -0.81
N LEU A 105 -5.83 -10.34 0.28
CA LEU A 105 -5.86 -11.78 0.49
C LEU A 105 -6.65 -12.51 -0.61
N ILE A 106 -7.79 -11.96 -1.04
CA ILE A 106 -8.56 -12.52 -2.17
C ILE A 106 -7.73 -12.53 -3.46
N VAL A 107 -6.98 -11.46 -3.75
CA VAL A 107 -6.06 -11.43 -4.90
C VAL A 107 -4.98 -12.50 -4.79
N ILE A 108 -4.40 -12.68 -3.60
CA ILE A 108 -3.31 -13.64 -3.39
C ILE A 108 -3.80 -15.09 -3.51
N MET A 109 -5.06 -15.40 -3.21
CA MET A 109 -5.61 -16.75 -3.36
C MET A 109 -5.40 -17.32 -4.78
N ASP A 110 -5.49 -16.48 -5.81
CA ASP A 110 -5.25 -16.89 -7.20
C ASP A 110 -3.83 -17.40 -7.44
N THR A 111 -2.84 -16.90 -6.69
CA THR A 111 -1.43 -17.33 -6.77
C THR A 111 -1.15 -18.66 -6.07
N ILE A 112 -2.05 -19.06 -5.17
CA ILE A 112 -2.04 -20.38 -4.52
C ILE A 112 -2.56 -21.41 -5.52
N GLU A 113 -3.62 -21.06 -6.24
CA GLU A 113 -4.23 -21.92 -7.26
C GLU A 113 -3.37 -22.01 -8.54
N SER A 114 -2.71 -20.92 -8.93
CA SER A 114 -1.94 -20.81 -10.18
C SER A 114 -0.51 -20.34 -9.92
N ALA A 115 0.44 -21.28 -9.95
CA ALA A 115 1.84 -20.98 -9.67
C ALA A 115 2.44 -19.97 -10.67
N SER A 116 2.00 -19.97 -11.93
CA SER A 116 2.45 -19.02 -12.95
C SER A 116 2.07 -17.56 -12.63
N HIS A 117 1.11 -17.32 -11.74
CA HIS A 117 0.69 -15.96 -11.36
C HIS A 117 1.56 -15.37 -10.24
N ARG A 118 2.43 -16.17 -9.61
CA ARG A 118 3.26 -15.76 -8.47
C ARG A 118 4.29 -14.68 -8.84
N ALA A 119 4.81 -14.73 -10.07
CA ALA A 119 5.69 -13.69 -10.58
C ALA A 119 4.98 -12.34 -10.62
N ASN A 120 3.76 -12.28 -11.18
CA ASN A 120 2.94 -11.06 -11.21
C ASN A 120 2.59 -10.55 -9.81
N ALA A 121 2.29 -11.45 -8.87
CA ALA A 121 2.09 -11.07 -7.48
C ALA A 121 3.36 -10.46 -6.87
N SER A 122 4.54 -10.99 -7.16
CA SER A 122 5.80 -10.39 -6.71
C SER A 122 6.02 -8.99 -7.31
N HIS A 123 5.68 -8.78 -8.58
CA HIS A 123 5.67 -7.45 -9.19
C HIS A 123 4.70 -6.49 -8.51
N ALA A 124 3.56 -6.98 -8.01
CA ALA A 124 2.64 -6.18 -7.20
C ALA A 124 3.24 -5.84 -5.81
N LEU A 125 3.91 -6.81 -5.16
CA LEU A 125 4.51 -6.64 -3.83
C LEU A 125 5.68 -5.65 -3.79
N ILE A 126 6.24 -5.27 -4.95
CA ILE A 126 7.21 -4.15 -5.02
C ILE A 126 6.61 -2.84 -4.50
N VAL A 127 5.29 -2.68 -4.50
CA VAL A 127 4.60 -1.52 -3.92
C VAL A 127 4.89 -1.31 -2.44
N GLU A 128 5.30 -2.36 -1.72
CA GLU A 128 5.49 -2.28 -0.27
C GLU A 128 6.66 -1.40 0.14
N ILE A 129 7.63 -1.14 -0.75
CA ILE A 129 8.68 -0.13 -0.48
C ILE A 129 8.08 1.26 -0.21
N ASN A 130 6.99 1.61 -0.89
CA ASN A 130 6.30 2.86 -0.65
C ASN A 130 5.62 2.88 0.73
N THR A 131 5.04 1.75 1.17
CA THR A 131 4.44 1.59 2.50
C THR A 131 5.50 1.66 3.61
N VAL A 132 6.69 1.06 3.39
CA VAL A 132 7.85 1.16 4.29
C VAL A 132 8.30 2.61 4.43
N LEU A 133 8.49 3.32 3.32
CA LEU A 133 8.91 4.73 3.33
C LEU A 133 7.86 5.64 3.98
N LEU A 134 6.57 5.39 3.72
CA LEU A 134 5.47 6.10 4.40
C LEU A 134 5.55 5.91 5.93
N THR A 135 5.81 4.70 6.39
CA THR A 135 5.86 4.39 7.83
C THR A 135 7.13 4.96 8.47
N LEU A 136 8.29 4.82 7.82
CA LEU A 136 9.53 5.47 8.25
C LEU A 136 9.38 6.99 8.33
N ARG A 137 8.72 7.62 7.35
CA ARG A 137 8.44 9.05 7.36
C ARG A 137 7.66 9.49 8.60
N ARG A 138 6.67 8.68 9.03
CA ARG A 138 5.88 8.93 10.26
C ARG A 138 6.73 8.80 11.52
N ILE A 139 7.58 7.78 11.61
CA ILE A 139 8.42 7.54 12.80
C ILE A 139 9.56 8.54 12.91
N LEU A 140 10.26 8.83 11.81
CA LEU A 140 11.50 9.62 11.80
C LEU A 140 11.29 11.13 11.66
N GLY A 141 10.03 11.59 11.57
CA GLY A 141 9.75 13.02 11.42
C GLY A 141 10.16 13.59 10.06
N ARG A 142 9.93 12.83 8.98
CA ARG A 142 10.10 13.26 7.57
C ARG A 142 11.53 13.69 7.17
N PRO A 143 12.57 12.85 7.33
CA PRO A 143 13.88 13.20 6.80
C PRO A 143 13.87 13.30 5.27
N LEU A 144 14.65 14.22 4.70
CA LEU A 144 14.62 14.57 3.27
C LEU A 144 14.77 13.36 2.33
N TRP A 145 15.70 12.44 2.63
CA TRP A 145 15.91 11.24 1.81
C TRP A 145 14.67 10.33 1.77
N CYS A 146 13.96 10.21 2.88
CA CYS A 146 12.77 9.37 3.00
C CYS A 146 11.60 10.01 2.27
N GLU A 147 11.49 11.34 2.35
CA GLU A 147 10.47 12.10 1.63
C GLU A 147 10.66 12.03 0.11
N ILE A 148 11.88 12.23 -0.38
CA ILE A 148 12.21 12.05 -1.81
C ILE A 148 11.90 10.62 -2.25
N GLY A 149 12.39 9.62 -1.52
CA GLY A 149 12.13 8.21 -1.84
C GLY A 149 10.64 7.87 -1.85
N PHE A 150 9.88 8.39 -0.88
CA PHE A 150 8.43 8.20 -0.83
C PHE A 150 7.75 8.75 -2.08
N TYR A 151 8.04 9.99 -2.48
CA TYR A 151 7.37 10.59 -3.64
C TYR A 151 7.79 9.92 -4.96
N LEU A 152 9.06 9.56 -5.11
CA LEU A 152 9.53 8.82 -6.29
C LEU A 152 8.83 7.46 -6.41
N THR A 153 8.78 6.68 -5.32
CA THR A 153 8.09 5.38 -5.31
C THR A 153 6.58 5.53 -5.43
N TRP A 154 5.99 6.57 -4.87
CA TRP A 154 4.56 6.83 -4.99
C TRP A 154 4.16 7.10 -6.44
N VAL A 155 4.83 8.03 -7.12
CA VAL A 155 4.53 8.33 -8.53
C VAL A 155 4.87 7.13 -9.43
N GLY A 156 6.09 6.62 -9.34
CA GLY A 156 6.54 5.55 -10.23
C GLY A 156 5.81 4.23 -10.00
N ILE A 157 5.67 3.81 -8.74
CA ILE A 157 5.12 2.51 -8.42
C ILE A 157 3.59 2.58 -8.24
N ARG A 158 3.06 3.47 -7.40
CA ARG A 158 1.61 3.49 -7.12
C ARG A 158 0.77 4.12 -8.21
N LEU A 159 1.25 5.16 -8.89
CA LEU A 159 0.42 5.87 -9.89
C LEU A 159 0.61 5.37 -11.31
N VAL A 160 1.76 4.74 -11.62
CA VAL A 160 2.07 4.27 -12.98
C VAL A 160 2.16 2.75 -13.04
N TRP A 161 3.08 2.13 -12.31
CA TRP A 161 3.33 0.69 -12.38
C TRP A 161 2.14 -0.16 -11.94
N PHE A 162 1.61 0.10 -10.74
CA PHE A 162 0.58 -0.72 -10.12
C PHE A 162 -0.75 -0.69 -10.90
N PRO A 163 -1.23 0.46 -11.40
CA PRO A 163 -2.38 0.50 -12.30
C PRO A 163 -2.12 -0.18 -13.65
N ALA A 164 -0.92 -0.06 -14.22
CA ALA A 164 -0.56 -0.75 -15.45
C ALA A 164 -0.59 -2.29 -15.28
N LEU A 165 -0.07 -2.78 -14.15
CA LEU A 165 -0.18 -4.20 -13.77
C LEU A 165 -1.66 -4.61 -13.65
N GLY A 166 -2.48 -3.81 -12.98
CA GLY A 166 -3.92 -4.07 -12.87
C GLY A 166 -4.63 -4.16 -14.23
N ALA A 167 -4.32 -3.24 -15.15
CA ALA A 167 -4.82 -3.27 -16.52
C ALA A 167 -4.38 -4.54 -17.27
N ALA A 168 -3.13 -4.97 -17.10
CA ALA A 168 -2.62 -6.21 -17.69
C ALA A 168 -3.33 -7.45 -17.15
N LEU A 169 -3.56 -7.53 -15.84
CA LEU A 169 -4.31 -8.63 -15.22
C LEU A 169 -5.77 -8.68 -15.71
N LEU A 170 -6.43 -7.52 -15.81
CA LEU A 170 -7.78 -7.42 -16.39
C LEU A 170 -7.77 -7.88 -17.85
N ALA A 171 -6.87 -7.35 -18.69
CA ALA A 171 -6.78 -7.76 -20.10
C ALA A 171 -6.53 -9.27 -20.26
N SER A 172 -5.74 -9.88 -19.37
CA SER A 172 -5.57 -11.32 -19.32
C SER A 172 -6.88 -12.06 -19.04
N THR A 173 -7.65 -11.64 -18.02
CA THR A 173 -8.95 -12.24 -17.68
C THR A 173 -9.95 -12.29 -18.86
N TRP A 174 -10.01 -11.24 -19.69
CA TRP A 174 -10.97 -11.17 -20.81
C TRP A 174 -10.35 -11.45 -22.19
N GLY A 175 -9.13 -12.00 -22.25
CA GLY A 175 -8.48 -12.33 -23.53
C GLY A 175 -8.21 -11.12 -24.43
N ARG A 176 -8.04 -9.93 -23.84
CA ARG A 176 -7.74 -8.67 -24.56
C ARG A 176 -6.26 -8.30 -24.49
N GLN A 177 -5.41 -9.31 -24.39
CA GLN A 177 -3.98 -9.15 -24.18
C GLN A 177 -3.33 -8.45 -25.39
N ASP A 178 -3.71 -8.85 -26.61
CA ASP A 178 -3.20 -8.27 -27.85
C ASP A 178 -3.62 -6.80 -28.03
N GLU A 179 -4.88 -6.47 -27.69
CA GLU A 179 -5.38 -5.08 -27.71
C GLU A 179 -4.57 -4.19 -26.77
N LEU A 180 -4.32 -4.66 -25.54
CA LEU A 180 -3.54 -3.92 -24.56
C LEU A 180 -2.07 -3.82 -24.99
N ALA A 181 -1.48 -4.90 -25.51
CA ALA A 181 -0.12 -4.91 -26.01
C ALA A 181 0.04 -3.91 -27.18
N ALA A 182 -0.91 -3.85 -28.11
CA ALA A 182 -0.89 -2.87 -29.20
C ALA A 182 -0.96 -1.42 -28.69
N LEU A 183 -1.73 -1.16 -27.62
CA LEU A 183 -1.85 0.15 -27.00
C LEU A 183 -0.57 0.57 -26.25
N LEU A 184 0.10 -0.38 -25.59
CA LEU A 184 1.25 -0.14 -24.72
C LEU A 184 2.62 -0.29 -25.42
N ALA A 185 2.71 -1.11 -26.47
CA ALA A 185 3.96 -1.41 -27.19
C ALA A 185 4.78 -0.18 -27.63
N PRO A 186 4.19 0.96 -28.04
CA PRO A 186 4.98 2.13 -28.39
C PRO A 186 5.61 2.85 -27.19
N ARG A 187 5.13 2.57 -25.97
CA ARG A 187 5.37 3.42 -24.78
C ARG A 187 5.98 2.69 -23.60
N LEU A 188 5.78 1.37 -23.49
CA LEU A 188 6.32 0.56 -22.42
C LEU A 188 7.13 -0.60 -23.02
N PRO A 189 8.37 -0.83 -22.56
CA PRO A 189 9.12 -1.99 -22.98
C PRO A 189 8.29 -3.25 -22.69
N ALA A 190 8.18 -4.13 -23.69
CA ALA A 190 7.53 -5.45 -23.57
C ALA A 190 8.09 -6.29 -22.39
N LEU A 191 9.28 -5.91 -21.90
CA LEU A 191 9.95 -6.48 -20.74
C LEU A 191 9.22 -6.26 -19.40
N LEU A 192 8.24 -5.35 -19.34
CA LEU A 192 7.61 -4.97 -18.07
C LEU A 192 6.48 -5.90 -17.64
N PHE A 193 5.79 -6.57 -18.57
CA PHE A 193 4.68 -7.45 -18.21
C PHE A 193 4.67 -8.68 -19.10
N LYS A 194 5.08 -9.83 -18.56
CA LYS A 194 4.68 -11.10 -19.16
C LYS A 194 3.23 -11.36 -18.76
N MET A 195 2.38 -11.49 -19.77
CA MET A 195 0.97 -11.77 -19.53
C MET A 195 0.84 -13.17 -18.89
N PRO A 196 0.08 -13.29 -17.79
CA PRO A 196 -0.14 -14.59 -17.16
C PRO A 196 -0.82 -15.57 -18.11
N ASP A 197 -0.29 -16.80 -18.11
CA ASP A 197 -0.84 -17.99 -18.76
C ASP A 197 -0.88 -19.12 -17.70
N PRO A 198 -2.05 -19.68 -17.34
CA PRO A 198 -3.38 -19.40 -17.88
C PRO A 198 -3.89 -17.97 -17.56
N PRO A 199 -5.02 -17.56 -18.15
CA PRO A 199 -5.68 -16.30 -17.80
C PRO A 199 -6.00 -16.17 -16.30
N VAL A 200 -5.84 -14.96 -15.77
CA VAL A 200 -6.17 -14.64 -14.36
C VAL A 200 -7.67 -14.77 -14.15
N ARG A 201 -8.08 -15.40 -13.04
CA ARG A 201 -9.50 -15.55 -12.70
C ARG A 201 -10.15 -14.19 -12.43
N SER A 202 -11.41 -14.03 -12.84
CA SER A 202 -12.11 -12.75 -12.78
C SER A 202 -12.21 -12.16 -11.37
N TYR A 203 -12.38 -13.00 -10.34
CA TYR A 203 -12.43 -12.53 -8.96
C TYR A 203 -11.12 -11.85 -8.54
N ALA A 204 -9.97 -12.31 -9.04
CA ALA A 204 -8.67 -11.78 -8.67
C ALA A 204 -8.38 -10.47 -9.39
N SER A 205 -8.64 -10.39 -10.70
CA SER A 205 -8.41 -9.17 -11.48
C SER A 205 -9.39 -8.05 -11.09
N ILE A 206 -10.66 -8.37 -10.80
CA ILE A 206 -11.63 -7.40 -10.28
C ILE A 206 -11.20 -6.91 -8.90
N SER A 207 -10.81 -7.83 -7.99
CA SER A 207 -10.29 -7.45 -6.66
C SER A 207 -9.06 -6.54 -6.78
N PHE A 208 -8.14 -6.84 -7.69
CA PHE A 208 -6.97 -6.00 -7.95
C PHE A 208 -7.38 -4.61 -8.45
N ALA A 209 -8.33 -4.52 -9.38
CA ALA A 209 -8.86 -3.24 -9.86
C ALA A 209 -9.49 -2.42 -8.73
N VAL A 210 -10.19 -3.05 -7.80
CA VAL A 210 -10.71 -2.38 -6.59
C VAL A 210 -9.55 -1.81 -5.76
N VAL A 211 -8.45 -2.55 -5.57
CA VAL A 211 -7.26 -2.02 -4.88
C VAL A 211 -6.69 -0.79 -5.61
N VAL A 212 -6.59 -0.82 -6.94
CA VAL A 212 -6.13 0.32 -7.74
C VAL A 212 -7.06 1.54 -7.54
N VAL A 213 -8.37 1.35 -7.59
CA VAL A 213 -9.34 2.43 -7.35
C VAL A 213 -9.19 3.01 -5.95
N LEU A 214 -9.06 2.16 -4.92
CA LEU A 214 -8.84 2.58 -3.54
C LEU A 214 -7.54 3.40 -3.40
N GLN A 215 -6.47 3.04 -4.12
CA GLN A 215 -5.23 3.81 -4.12
C GLN A 215 -5.40 5.22 -4.71
N PHE A 216 -6.15 5.36 -5.81
CA PHE A 216 -6.46 6.67 -6.38
C PHE A 216 -7.37 7.49 -5.47
N TYR A 217 -8.36 6.85 -4.85
CA TYR A 217 -9.20 7.50 -3.85
C TYR A 217 -8.36 8.10 -2.71
N TRP A 218 -7.47 7.31 -2.09
CA TRP A 218 -6.59 7.81 -1.04
C TRP A 218 -5.64 8.90 -1.52
N THR A 219 -5.15 8.81 -2.75
CA THR A 219 -4.32 9.86 -3.38
C THR A 219 -5.06 11.19 -3.47
N ILE A 220 -6.30 11.18 -3.94
CA ILE A 220 -7.14 12.39 -4.05
C ILE A 220 -7.42 12.97 -2.67
N VAL A 221 -7.74 12.11 -1.72
CA VAL A 221 -8.04 12.47 -0.35
C VAL A 221 -6.85 13.14 0.34
N ILE A 222 -5.64 12.60 0.19
CA ILE A 222 -4.38 13.22 0.68
C ILE A 222 -4.14 14.58 0.01
N TRP A 223 -4.47 14.72 -1.27
CA TRP A 223 -4.27 15.98 -1.97
C TRP A 223 -5.21 17.09 -1.49
N GLN A 224 -6.46 16.75 -1.17
CA GLN A 224 -7.45 17.70 -0.66
C GLN A 224 -7.07 18.26 0.70
N THR A 225 -6.47 17.44 1.57
CA THR A 225 -6.09 17.85 2.94
C THR A 225 -4.96 18.86 2.94
N VAL A 226 -3.94 18.63 2.10
CA VAL A 226 -2.81 19.55 1.90
C VAL A 226 -3.29 20.92 1.37
N LYS A 227 -4.35 20.95 0.54
CA LYS A 227 -4.94 22.20 0.07
C LYS A 227 -5.73 22.93 1.15
N GLY A 228 -6.47 22.19 1.98
CA GLY A 228 -7.30 22.74 3.05
C GLY A 228 -6.50 23.55 4.08
N GLU A 229 -5.33 23.05 4.48
CA GLU A 229 -4.48 23.74 5.47
C GLU A 229 -3.96 25.10 4.98
N LYS A 230 -3.63 25.21 3.69
CA LYS A 230 -3.15 26.49 3.10
C LYS A 230 -4.23 27.56 3.06
N SER A 231 -5.51 27.19 3.17
CA SER A 231 -6.63 28.11 3.04
C SER A 231 -7.09 28.74 4.36
N LYS A 232 -6.59 28.28 5.52
CA LYS A 232 -6.97 28.88 6.81
C LYS A 232 -6.35 30.29 6.89
N PRO A 233 -7.17 31.37 6.85
CA PRO A 233 -6.64 32.73 6.99
C PRO A 233 -5.91 32.81 8.33
N LEU A 234 -4.77 33.51 8.33
CA LEU A 234 -4.04 33.82 9.56
C LEU A 234 -4.97 34.62 10.45
N GLU A 235 -5.69 33.94 11.36
CA GLU A 235 -6.42 34.62 12.42
C GLU A 235 -5.39 35.48 13.15
N SER A 236 -5.54 36.79 12.96
CA SER A 236 -4.72 37.78 13.65
C SER A 236 -4.90 37.54 15.13
N LYS A 237 -3.87 37.00 15.80
CA LYS A 237 -3.82 36.94 17.25
C LYS A 237 -3.90 38.39 17.74
N SER A 238 -5.11 38.82 18.12
CA SER A 238 -5.31 40.09 18.79
C SER A 238 -4.67 39.96 20.17
N SER A 239 -3.58 40.71 20.34
CA SER A 239 -2.82 40.89 21.57
C SER A 239 -3.66 41.49 22.69
#